data_AF-A0A955APH0-F1
#
_entry.id   AF-A0A955APH0-F1
#
_cell.length_a   1.000
_cell.length_b   1.000
_cell.length_c   1.000
_cell.angle_alpha   90.00
_cell.angle_beta   90.00
_cell.angle_gamma   90.00
#
_symmetry.space_group_name_H-M   'P 1'
#
loop_
_entity.id
_entity.type
_entity.pdbx_description
1 polymer ?
#
loop_
_entity_poly.entity_id
_entity_poly.type
_entity_poly.pdbx_seq_one_letter_code
_entity_poly.pdbx_strand_id
1 'polypeptide(L)'
;LNDAAFSSHFGRMFRKDGKALQRDWQLFVDNLDYGYDPTEDVVWSRPAKAGFTAEKPVNQEASVQVDSAKGWQDSGLQVEAGQTYVLAAKGSFTVRHESEPWISEPNGITIQYHQGRPLGQLLAAVVSPDQTDGLSNAFAVGNFRTWKAETSGTLYFRINEMAGQLGDNRGELQVTIKPGESAESPD
;
A
#
# COMPACT_ATOMS: atom_id res chain seq x y z
N LEU A 1 -18.76 -30.20 -13.94
CA LEU A 1 -17.37 -30.06 -13.46
C LEU A 1 -17.31 -30.76 -12.11
N ASN A 2 -16.35 -31.66 -11.87
CA ASN A 2 -16.25 -32.40 -10.61
C ASN A 2 -15.53 -31.52 -9.58
N ASP A 3 -16.29 -30.87 -8.69
CA ASP A 3 -15.80 -29.82 -7.77
C ASP A 3 -14.59 -30.25 -6.93
N ALA A 4 -14.52 -31.51 -6.53
CA ALA A 4 -13.41 -32.05 -5.73
C ALA A 4 -12.09 -32.13 -6.52
N ALA A 5 -12.17 -32.49 -7.81
CA ALA A 5 -11.00 -32.56 -8.69
C ALA A 5 -10.50 -31.16 -9.05
N PHE A 6 -11.42 -30.22 -9.31
CA PHE A 6 -11.09 -28.81 -9.51
C PHE A 6 -10.42 -28.20 -8.28
N SER A 7 -11.05 -28.31 -7.10
CA SER A 7 -10.53 -27.73 -5.85
C SER A 7 -9.15 -28.27 -5.49
N SER A 8 -8.94 -29.58 -5.67
CA SER A 8 -7.65 -30.21 -5.44
C SER A 8 -6.58 -29.74 -6.43
N HIS A 9 -6.94 -29.52 -7.70
CA HIS A 9 -6.01 -29.04 -8.72
C HIS A 9 -5.67 -27.56 -8.50
N PHE A 10 -6.67 -26.73 -8.24
CA PHE A 10 -6.54 -25.31 -7.92
C PHE A 10 -5.67 -25.10 -6.68
N GLY A 11 -5.94 -25.82 -5.59
CA GLY A 11 -5.16 -25.75 -4.35
C GLY A 11 -3.70 -26.18 -4.53
N ARG A 12 -3.40 -27.11 -5.44
CA ARG A 12 -2.01 -27.48 -5.78
C ARG A 12 -1.32 -26.40 -6.60
N MET A 13 -2.01 -25.83 -7.58
CA MET A 13 -1.48 -24.81 -8.48
C MET A 13 -1.06 -23.55 -7.71
N PHE A 14 -1.91 -23.09 -6.78
CA PHE A 14 -1.69 -21.85 -6.03
C PHE A 14 -1.19 -22.08 -4.60
N ARG A 15 -0.68 -23.27 -4.27
CA ARG A 15 -0.29 -23.58 -2.88
C ARG A 15 0.71 -22.59 -2.30
N LYS A 16 1.63 -22.09 -3.13
CA LYS A 16 2.65 -21.11 -2.72
C LYS A 16 2.10 -19.70 -2.55
N ASP A 17 1.10 -19.34 -3.36
CA ASP A 17 0.56 -17.98 -3.43
C ASP A 17 -0.80 -17.85 -2.75
N GLY A 18 -1.32 -18.92 -2.13
CA GLY A 18 -2.69 -18.99 -1.64
C GLY A 18 -3.06 -17.88 -0.65
N LYS A 19 -2.11 -17.45 0.18
CA LYS A 19 -2.30 -16.33 1.11
C LYS A 19 -2.34 -14.98 0.39
N ALA A 20 -1.45 -14.76 -0.58
CA ALA A 20 -1.48 -13.57 -1.43
C ALA A 20 -2.78 -13.51 -2.24
N LEU A 21 -3.21 -14.65 -2.81
CA LEU A 21 -4.47 -14.75 -3.54
C LEU A 21 -5.68 -14.47 -2.65
N GLN A 22 -5.68 -14.97 -1.41
CA GLN A 22 -6.75 -14.68 -0.45
C GLN A 22 -6.80 -13.18 -0.08
N ARG A 23 -5.64 -12.56 0.15
CA ARG A 23 -5.52 -11.11 0.40
C ARG A 23 -6.03 -10.31 -0.79
N ASP A 24 -5.58 -10.62 -1.99
CA ASP A 24 -5.93 -9.90 -3.20
C ASP A 24 -7.42 -10.07 -3.53
N TRP A 25 -7.99 -11.25 -3.26
CA TRP A 25 -9.43 -11.47 -3.34
C TRP A 25 -10.21 -10.61 -2.34
N GLN A 26 -9.79 -10.56 -1.07
CA GLN A 26 -10.44 -9.73 -0.06
C GLN A 26 -10.38 -8.25 -0.46
N LEU A 27 -9.23 -7.78 -0.91
CA LEU A 27 -9.07 -6.42 -1.43
C LEU A 27 -9.96 -6.10 -2.60
N PHE A 28 -10.07 -7.03 -3.55
CA PHE A 28 -10.96 -6.88 -4.70
C PHE A 28 -12.40 -6.71 -4.23
N VAL A 29 -12.87 -7.54 -3.29
CA VAL A 29 -14.22 -7.44 -2.74
C VAL A 29 -14.43 -6.11 -1.99
N ASP A 30 -13.44 -5.67 -1.21
CA ASP A 30 -13.51 -4.44 -0.41
C ASP A 30 -13.51 -3.16 -1.29
N ASN A 31 -12.90 -3.23 -2.48
CA ASN A 31 -12.72 -2.08 -3.38
C ASN A 31 -13.50 -2.19 -4.70
N LEU A 32 -14.42 -3.17 -4.80
CA LEU A 32 -15.22 -3.34 -6.00
C LEU A 32 -16.17 -2.15 -6.17
N ASP A 33 -15.81 -1.25 -7.07
CA ASP A 33 -16.57 -0.05 -7.40
C ASP A 33 -16.71 0.11 -8.92
N TYR A 34 -17.55 1.05 -9.35
CA TYR A 34 -17.74 1.36 -10.76
C TYR A 34 -16.41 1.77 -11.41
N GLY A 35 -16.12 1.17 -12.56
CA GLY A 35 -14.92 1.46 -13.33
C GLY A 35 -13.65 0.75 -12.85
N TYR A 36 -13.73 -0.16 -11.87
CA TYR A 36 -12.59 -0.96 -11.39
C TYR A 36 -11.73 -1.48 -12.54
N ASP A 37 -10.42 -1.20 -12.50
CA ASP A 37 -9.47 -1.64 -13.52
C ASP A 37 -8.55 -2.72 -12.93
N PRO A 38 -8.70 -3.99 -13.34
CA PRO A 38 -7.87 -5.07 -12.83
C PRO A 38 -6.41 -5.01 -13.28
N THR A 39 -6.00 -4.01 -14.05
CA THR A 39 -4.60 -3.78 -14.41
C THR A 39 -3.91 -2.78 -13.48
N GLU A 40 -4.62 -1.77 -13.00
CA GLU A 40 -4.04 -0.70 -12.16
C GLU A 40 -4.32 -0.92 -10.67
N ASP A 41 -5.50 -1.46 -10.30
CA ASP A 41 -5.94 -1.67 -8.92
C ASP A 41 -5.34 -2.89 -8.22
N VAL A 42 -4.49 -3.65 -8.92
CA VAL A 42 -3.84 -4.84 -8.35
C VAL A 42 -2.84 -4.48 -7.25
N VAL A 43 -2.48 -5.48 -6.46
CA VAL A 43 -1.31 -5.38 -5.58
C VAL A 43 -0.05 -5.50 -6.42
N TRP A 44 0.62 -4.37 -6.63
CA TRP A 44 1.88 -4.27 -7.34
C TRP A 44 3.00 -4.82 -6.48
N SER A 45 3.43 -6.02 -6.83
CA SER A 45 4.62 -6.65 -6.24
C SER A 45 5.89 -6.04 -6.82
N ARG A 46 6.93 -5.90 -6.01
CA ARG A 46 8.23 -5.44 -6.53
C ARG A 46 8.75 -6.43 -7.56
N PRO A 47 9.27 -5.96 -8.70
CA PRO A 47 9.94 -6.85 -9.64
C PRO A 47 11.13 -7.51 -8.92
N ALA A 48 11.19 -8.85 -8.98
CA ALA A 48 12.32 -9.62 -8.49
C ALA A 48 13.55 -9.35 -9.39
N LYS A 49 14.16 -8.16 -9.28
CA LYS A 49 15.49 -7.93 -9.86
C LYS A 49 16.46 -8.88 -9.17
N ALA A 50 17.29 -9.53 -9.97
CA ALA A 50 18.32 -10.47 -9.51
C ALA A 50 19.13 -9.84 -8.37
N GLY A 51 18.90 -10.30 -7.13
CA GLY A 51 19.57 -9.83 -5.91
C GLY A 51 18.74 -9.00 -4.93
N PHE A 52 17.52 -8.56 -5.27
CA PHE A 52 16.64 -7.75 -4.40
C PHE A 52 15.38 -8.48 -3.94
N THR A 53 15.45 -9.80 -3.77
CA THR A 53 14.29 -10.61 -3.33
C THR A 53 14.09 -10.62 -1.82
N ALA A 54 15.07 -10.15 -1.04
CA ALA A 54 14.93 -10.07 0.41
C ALA A 54 14.19 -8.78 0.78
N GLU A 55 13.20 -8.93 1.65
CA GLU A 55 12.60 -7.81 2.35
C GLU A 55 13.67 -7.18 3.26
N LYS A 56 13.67 -5.85 3.37
CA LYS A 56 14.71 -5.07 4.04
C LYS A 56 14.17 -4.56 5.37
N PRO A 57 14.71 -5.00 6.52
CA PRO A 57 14.42 -4.39 7.82
C PRO A 57 14.73 -2.90 7.80
N VAL A 58 13.81 -2.10 8.33
CA VAL A 58 14.01 -0.66 8.50
C VAL A 58 14.81 -0.43 9.79
N ASN A 59 16.13 -0.56 9.68
CA ASN A 59 17.09 -0.27 10.75
C ASN A 59 17.83 1.07 10.56
N GLN A 60 17.65 1.70 9.40
CA GLN A 60 18.19 3.00 9.01
C GLN A 60 17.21 3.66 8.05
N GLU A 61 17.49 4.90 7.65
CA GLU A 61 16.65 5.60 6.67
C GLU A 61 16.60 4.84 5.33
N ALA A 62 15.39 4.69 4.80
CA ALA A 62 15.12 4.09 3.50
C ALA A 62 14.11 4.94 2.74
N SER A 63 14.15 4.87 1.41
CA SER A 63 13.22 5.58 0.54
C SER A 63 12.61 4.67 -0.52
N VAL A 64 11.36 4.95 -0.87
CA VAL A 64 10.56 4.22 -1.86
C VAL A 64 9.76 5.24 -2.68
N GLN A 65 9.64 4.97 -3.98
CA GLN A 65 8.76 5.70 -4.87
C GLN A 65 7.38 5.06 -4.86
N VAL A 66 6.34 5.89 -4.76
CA VAL A 66 4.94 5.47 -4.82
C VAL A 66 4.33 6.08 -6.06
N ASP A 67 4.00 5.24 -7.03
CA ASP A 67 3.33 5.65 -8.26
C ASP A 67 1.87 5.99 -7.96
N SER A 68 1.42 7.17 -8.38
CA SER A 68 0.06 7.63 -8.11
C SER A 68 -1.01 6.91 -8.92
N ALA A 69 -0.63 6.25 -10.02
CA ALA A 69 -1.54 5.54 -10.91
C ALA A 69 -1.77 4.07 -10.54
N LYS A 70 -1.06 3.58 -9.51
CA LYS A 70 -1.08 2.18 -9.10
C LYS A 70 -1.86 1.99 -7.81
N GLY A 71 -2.44 0.80 -7.67
CA GLY A 71 -3.01 0.30 -6.43
C GLY A 71 -1.96 0.12 -5.32
N TRP A 72 -2.17 -0.88 -4.47
CA TRP A 72 -1.25 -1.16 -3.37
C TRP A 72 0.12 -1.59 -3.88
N GLN A 73 1.18 -0.90 -3.47
CA GLN A 73 2.56 -1.14 -3.89
C GLN A 73 3.38 -1.69 -2.74
N ASP A 74 3.97 -2.87 -2.94
CA ASP A 74 4.96 -3.45 -2.03
C ASP A 74 6.21 -2.56 -1.97
N SER A 75 6.56 -2.04 -0.80
CA SER A 75 7.81 -1.29 -0.63
C SER A 75 9.02 -2.17 -0.38
N GLY A 76 8.79 -3.39 0.12
CA GLY A 76 9.83 -4.29 0.61
C GLY A 76 10.41 -3.97 1.96
N LEU A 77 9.90 -2.95 2.62
CA LEU A 77 10.42 -2.48 3.89
C LEU A 77 9.72 -3.25 5.01
N GLN A 78 10.51 -3.94 5.82
CA GLN A 78 10.02 -4.69 6.98
C GLN A 78 10.02 -3.80 8.21
N VAL A 79 8.88 -3.81 8.89
CA VAL A 79 8.67 -3.17 10.19
C VAL A 79 8.47 -4.23 11.27
N GLU A 80 8.86 -3.91 12.50
CA GLU A 80 8.78 -4.81 13.64
C GLU A 80 7.72 -4.31 14.63
N ALA A 81 6.85 -5.22 15.08
CA ALA A 81 5.84 -4.93 16.07
C ALA A 81 6.46 -4.29 17.33
N GLY A 82 5.84 -3.21 17.80
CA GLY A 82 6.31 -2.43 18.95
C GLY A 82 7.34 -1.35 18.62
N GLN A 83 8.00 -1.40 17.45
CA GLN A 83 8.96 -0.37 17.06
C GLN A 83 8.24 0.89 16.55
N THR A 84 8.78 2.05 16.89
CA THR A 84 8.30 3.34 16.34
C THR A 84 9.08 3.68 15.09
N TYR A 85 8.39 4.20 14.09
CA TYR A 85 8.92 4.67 12.82
C TYR A 85 8.48 6.09 12.53
N VAL A 86 9.33 6.81 11.80
CA VAL A 86 9.03 8.13 11.26
C VAL A 86 8.94 8.02 9.75
N LEU A 87 7.78 8.36 9.21
CA LEU A 87 7.48 8.44 7.79
C LEU A 87 7.44 9.90 7.37
N ALA A 88 8.03 10.22 6.23
CA ALA A 88 7.85 11.50 5.57
C ALA A 88 7.63 11.29 4.07
N ALA A 89 6.80 12.13 3.46
CA ALA A 89 6.53 12.06 2.03
C ALA A 89 6.63 13.45 1.41
N LYS A 90 7.10 13.49 0.17
CA LYS A 90 7.19 14.71 -0.63
C LYS A 90 6.92 14.42 -2.10
N GLY A 91 6.65 15.49 -2.83
CA GLY A 91 6.29 15.44 -4.25
C GLY A 91 4.85 15.89 -4.45
N SER A 92 4.46 15.95 -5.71
CA SER A 92 3.12 16.31 -6.14
C SER A 92 2.78 15.50 -7.38
N PHE A 93 1.50 15.20 -7.56
CA PHE A 93 1.02 14.42 -8.70
C PHE A 93 -0.37 14.91 -9.10
N THR A 94 -0.78 14.56 -10.31
CA THR A 94 -2.11 14.91 -10.82
C THR A 94 -3.09 13.80 -10.47
N VAL A 95 -4.24 14.16 -9.89
CA VAL A 95 -5.35 13.22 -9.61
C VAL A 95 -6.52 13.32 -10.59
N ARG A 96 -6.60 14.42 -11.35
CA ARG A 96 -7.57 14.57 -12.45
C ARG A 96 -7.06 15.50 -13.53
N HIS A 97 -7.42 15.18 -14.76
CA HIS A 97 -7.12 15.96 -15.95
C HIS A 97 -8.37 16.68 -16.48
N GLU A 98 -8.82 17.70 -15.75
CA GLU A 98 -9.82 18.66 -16.24
C GLU A 98 -9.14 19.85 -16.95
N SER A 99 -9.90 20.87 -17.36
CA SER A 99 -9.34 22.11 -17.92
C SER A 99 -8.35 22.79 -16.98
N GLU A 100 -8.53 22.59 -15.67
CA GLU A 100 -7.53 22.86 -14.64
C GLU A 100 -7.19 21.54 -13.93
N PRO A 101 -5.94 21.05 -14.00
CA PRO A 101 -5.57 19.78 -13.40
C PRO A 101 -5.62 19.87 -11.87
N TRP A 102 -6.13 18.82 -11.24
CA TRP A 102 -6.12 18.73 -9.78
C TRP A 102 -4.78 18.19 -9.33
N ILE A 103 -3.96 19.06 -8.74
CA ILE A 103 -2.65 18.70 -8.19
C ILE A 103 -2.81 18.33 -6.72
N SER A 104 -2.35 17.14 -6.35
CA SER A 104 -2.31 16.65 -4.98
C SER A 104 -0.89 16.53 -4.46
N GLU A 105 -0.77 16.70 -3.15
CA GLU A 105 0.41 16.43 -2.33
C GLU A 105 0.12 15.25 -1.38
N PRO A 106 1.08 14.73 -0.59
CA PRO A 106 0.85 13.56 0.25
C PRO A 106 -0.31 13.68 1.24
N ASN A 107 -0.67 14.89 1.69
CA ASN A 107 -1.84 15.11 2.56
C ASN A 107 -3.20 14.92 1.85
N GLY A 108 -3.22 14.91 0.51
CA GLY A 108 -4.43 14.93 -0.29
C GLY A 108 -5.04 16.32 -0.45
N ILE A 109 -6.08 16.40 -1.28
CA ILE A 109 -6.91 17.58 -1.50
C ILE A 109 -8.31 17.36 -0.92
N THR A 110 -8.92 18.41 -0.37
CA THR A 110 -10.23 18.34 0.29
C THR A 110 -11.42 18.66 -0.62
N ILE A 111 -11.19 18.70 -1.94
CA ILE A 111 -12.26 18.91 -2.94
C ILE A 111 -13.21 17.71 -2.95
N GLN A 112 -12.67 16.50 -2.79
CA GLN A 112 -13.42 15.25 -2.69
C GLN A 112 -12.82 14.34 -1.61
N TYR A 113 -13.64 13.40 -1.15
CA TYR A 113 -13.25 12.40 -0.18
C TYR A 113 -13.56 11.01 -0.72
N HIS A 114 -12.64 10.07 -0.51
CA HIS A 114 -12.84 8.65 -0.75
C HIS A 114 -12.66 7.90 0.57
N GLN A 115 -13.63 7.05 0.92
CA GLN A 115 -13.65 6.29 2.19
C GLN A 115 -13.40 7.15 3.44
N GLY A 116 -13.95 8.37 3.47
CA GLY A 116 -13.81 9.31 4.59
C GLY A 116 -12.45 10.01 4.69
N ARG A 117 -11.57 9.85 3.70
CA ARG A 117 -10.23 10.46 3.63
C ARG A 117 -10.11 11.40 2.42
N PRO A 118 -9.29 12.46 2.47
CA PRO A 118 -9.07 13.36 1.34
C PRO A 118 -8.62 12.60 0.08
N LEU A 119 -9.10 13.04 -1.08
CA LEU A 119 -8.65 12.53 -2.37
C LEU A 119 -7.14 12.75 -2.53
N GLY A 120 -6.41 11.79 -3.09
CA GLY A 120 -4.97 11.93 -3.32
C GLY A 120 -4.11 11.80 -2.04
N GLN A 121 -4.69 11.46 -0.89
CA GLN A 121 -3.92 11.27 0.34
C GLN A 121 -3.05 10.01 0.27
N LEU A 122 -1.79 10.10 0.67
CA LEU A 122 -0.92 8.93 0.81
C LEU A 122 -1.35 8.06 1.99
N LEU A 123 -1.59 6.78 1.71
CA LEU A 123 -1.91 5.74 2.69
C LEU A 123 -0.78 4.72 2.80
N ALA A 124 -0.69 4.08 3.96
CA ALA A 124 0.16 2.93 4.17
C ALA A 124 -0.59 1.83 4.94
N ALA A 125 -0.13 0.59 4.78
CA ALA A 125 -0.64 -0.58 5.48
C ALA A 125 0.49 -1.60 5.70
N VAL A 126 0.38 -2.43 6.74
CA VAL A 126 1.34 -3.50 7.01
C VAL A 126 0.70 -4.83 6.67
N VAL A 127 1.40 -5.65 5.90
CA VAL A 127 0.98 -7.02 5.60
C VAL A 127 1.94 -7.98 6.28
N SER A 128 1.46 -8.64 7.32
CA SER A 128 2.15 -9.79 7.90
C SER A 128 1.98 -11.02 7.00
N PRO A 129 2.97 -11.92 6.90
CA PRO A 129 2.88 -13.14 6.10
C PRO A 129 1.67 -14.03 6.42
N ASP A 130 1.20 -13.98 7.67
CA ASP A 130 0.09 -14.80 8.16
C ASP A 130 -1.28 -14.13 8.03
N GLN A 131 -1.33 -12.83 7.73
CA GLN A 131 -2.55 -12.02 7.63
C GLN A 131 -2.98 -11.80 6.18
N THR A 132 -4.29 -11.77 5.95
CA THR A 132 -4.88 -11.56 4.62
C THR A 132 -5.66 -10.26 4.51
N ASP A 133 -5.88 -9.57 5.62
CA ASP A 133 -6.65 -8.33 5.76
C ASP A 133 -5.78 -7.10 6.05
N GLY A 134 -4.46 -7.25 6.08
CA GLY A 134 -3.53 -6.18 6.46
C GLY A 134 -3.69 -4.89 5.64
N LEU A 135 -4.04 -5.01 4.35
CA LEU A 135 -4.26 -3.87 3.46
C LEU A 135 -5.59 -3.13 3.71
N SER A 136 -6.56 -3.79 4.34
CA SER A 136 -7.83 -3.15 4.76
C SER A 136 -7.62 -2.27 6.01
N ASN A 137 -6.54 -2.49 6.77
CA ASN A 137 -6.17 -1.71 7.96
C ASN A 137 -5.25 -0.52 7.62
N ALA A 138 -5.59 0.20 6.56
CA ALA A 138 -4.79 1.31 6.07
C ALA A 138 -4.83 2.54 7.00
N PHE A 139 -3.71 3.25 7.06
CA PHE A 139 -3.55 4.47 7.84
C PHE A 139 -3.00 5.61 6.99
N ALA A 140 -3.45 6.84 7.27
CA ALA A 140 -3.00 8.03 6.54
C ALA A 140 -1.54 8.35 6.89
N VAL A 141 -0.68 8.50 5.89
CA VAL A 141 0.70 8.96 6.10
C VAL A 141 0.76 10.48 6.02
N GLY A 142 0.19 11.07 4.97
CA GLY A 142 0.32 12.50 4.73
C GLY A 142 1.78 12.91 4.45
N ASN A 143 2.10 14.18 4.69
CA ASN A 143 3.47 14.70 4.55
C ASN A 143 4.44 14.13 5.59
N PHE A 144 3.93 13.80 6.78
CA PHE A 144 4.73 13.33 7.90
C PHE A 144 3.87 12.55 8.89
N ARG A 145 4.41 11.44 9.40
CA ARG A 145 3.78 10.65 10.46
C ARG A 145 4.81 9.94 11.32
N THR A 146 4.67 10.06 12.64
CA THR A 146 5.26 9.10 13.60
C THR A 146 4.25 8.02 13.90
N TRP A 147 4.66 6.76 13.84
CA TRP A 147 3.77 5.61 13.98
C TRP A 147 4.48 4.43 14.64
N LYS A 148 3.81 3.80 15.60
CA LYS A 148 4.26 2.56 16.23
C LYS A 148 3.62 1.37 15.51
N ALA A 149 4.45 0.46 15.03
CA ALA A 149 3.96 -0.74 14.36
C ALA A 149 3.23 -1.67 15.33
N GLU A 150 2.00 -2.03 15.01
CA GLU A 150 1.21 -2.97 15.82
C GLU A 150 1.54 -4.43 15.48
N THR A 151 1.90 -4.69 14.23
CA THR A 151 2.30 -6.00 13.71
C THR A 151 3.61 -5.89 12.96
N SER A 152 4.35 -7.00 12.91
CA SER A 152 5.53 -7.12 12.05
C SER A 152 5.11 -7.49 10.64
N GLY A 153 5.74 -6.93 9.62
CA GLY A 153 5.45 -7.27 8.24
C GLY A 153 5.94 -6.25 7.23
N THR A 154 5.49 -6.41 6.00
CA THR A 154 5.90 -5.59 4.87
C THR A 154 5.03 -4.35 4.77
N LEU A 155 5.65 -3.20 4.59
CA LEU A 155 4.93 -1.94 4.40
C LEU A 155 4.49 -1.80 2.92
N TYR A 156 3.22 -1.48 2.72
CA TYR A 156 2.62 -1.18 1.43
C TYR A 156 2.13 0.27 1.39
N PHE A 157 2.13 0.86 0.20
CA PHE A 157 1.65 2.23 -0.02
C PHE A 157 0.62 2.30 -1.14
N ARG A 158 -0.30 3.27 -1.05
CA ARG A 158 -1.29 3.57 -2.09
C ARG A 158 -1.72 5.04 -1.97
N ILE A 159 -2.16 5.63 -3.08
CA ILE A 159 -2.88 6.90 -3.09
C ILE A 159 -4.39 6.66 -2.87
N ASN A 160 -5.00 7.44 -1.97
CA ASN A 160 -6.43 7.39 -1.69
C ASN A 160 -7.25 7.95 -2.87
N GLU A 161 -7.72 7.07 -3.73
CA GLU A 161 -8.49 7.35 -4.94
C GLU A 161 -9.46 6.19 -5.19
N MET A 162 -10.57 6.47 -5.86
CA MET A 162 -11.48 5.42 -6.32
C MET A 162 -10.75 4.49 -7.29
N ALA A 163 -11.06 3.19 -7.22
CA ALA A 163 -10.39 2.16 -8.01
C ALA A 163 -10.36 2.51 -9.52
N GLY A 164 -11.53 2.77 -10.09
CA GLY A 164 -11.66 3.15 -11.50
C GLY A 164 -11.13 4.54 -11.89
N GLN A 165 -10.44 5.24 -10.99
CA GLN A 165 -9.89 6.58 -11.20
C GLN A 165 -8.39 6.64 -10.86
N LEU A 166 -7.73 5.51 -10.63
CA LEU A 166 -6.26 5.53 -10.46
C LEU A 166 -5.54 5.73 -11.80
N GLY A 167 -6.05 5.14 -12.88
CA GLY A 167 -5.33 5.08 -14.17
C GLY A 167 -5.11 6.43 -14.87
N ASP A 168 -5.85 7.48 -14.51
CA ASP A 168 -5.62 8.84 -15.02
C ASP A 168 -4.67 9.66 -14.14
N ASN A 169 -4.22 9.15 -12.99
CA ASN A 169 -3.22 9.83 -12.18
C ASN A 169 -1.87 9.91 -12.89
N ARG A 170 -1.11 10.98 -12.64
CA ARG A 170 0.23 11.19 -13.22
C ARG A 170 1.20 11.75 -12.19
N GLY A 171 2.26 11.00 -11.94
CA GLY A 171 3.36 11.39 -11.05
C GLY A 171 3.61 10.36 -9.96
N GLU A 172 4.60 10.65 -9.12
CA GLU A 172 5.01 9.77 -8.03
C GLU A 172 5.27 10.61 -6.77
N LEU A 173 5.12 9.98 -5.60
CA LEU A 173 5.61 10.51 -4.34
C LEU A 173 6.90 9.80 -3.94
N GLN A 174 7.83 10.56 -3.35
CA GLN A 174 8.96 9.99 -2.64
C GLN A 174 8.60 9.87 -1.16
N VAL A 175 8.59 8.63 -0.66
CA VAL A 175 8.41 8.35 0.76
C VAL A 175 9.75 7.98 1.38
N THR A 176 10.03 8.49 2.57
CA THR A 176 11.13 8.09 3.42
C THR A 176 10.61 7.51 4.72
N ILE A 177 11.30 6.50 5.24
CA ILE A 177 11.04 5.89 6.53
C ILE A 177 12.35 5.71 7.29
N LYS A 178 12.33 5.91 8.60
CA LYS A 178 13.43 5.61 9.51
C LYS A 178 12.92 5.14 10.87
N PRO A 179 13.73 4.43 11.68
CA PRO A 179 13.41 4.22 13.08
C PRO A 179 13.14 5.56 13.78
N GLY A 180 12.06 5.62 14.56
CA GLY A 180 11.82 6.69 15.52
C GLY A 180 12.59 6.42 16.80
N GLU A 181 12.86 7.47 17.56
CA GLU A 181 13.44 7.33 18.89
C GLU A 181 12.46 6.52 19.77
N SER A 182 12.99 5.49 20.44
CA SER A 182 12.26 4.79 21.49
C SER A 182 11.93 5.81 22.56
N ALA A 183 10.65 5.93 22.96
CA ALA A 183 10.33 6.68 24.17
C ALA A 183 11.10 6.02 25.32
N GLU A 184 12.05 6.74 25.92
CA GLU A 184 12.64 6.33 27.20
C GLU A 184 11.48 6.11 28.18
N SER A 185 11.40 4.91 28.74
CA SER A 185 10.51 4.64 29.86
C SER A 185 10.86 5.62 30.98
N PRO A 186 9.89 6.35 31.56
CA PRO A 186 10.16 7.06 32.79
C PRO A 186 10.47 6.03 33.88
N ASP A 187 11.62 6.18 34.54
CA ASP A 187 12.00 5.46 35.77
C ASP A 187 10.97 5.68 36.90
#